data_AF-A0A1H3JVJ7-F1
#
_entry.id   AF-A0A1H3JVJ7-F1
#
_cell.length_a   1.000
_cell.length_b   1.000
_cell.length_c   1.000
_cell.angle_alpha   90.00
_cell.angle_beta   90.00
_cell.angle_gamma   90.00
#
_symmetry.space_group_name_H-M   'P 1'
#
loop_
_entity.id
_entity.type
_entity.pdbx_description
1 polymer ?
#
loop_
_entity_poly.entity_id
_entity_poly.type
_entity_poly.pdbx_seq_one_letter_code
_entity_poly.pdbx_strand_id
1 'polypeptide(L)' 'MKGLKKRKMRKAIARRAKSVDKYRLENAWRNIFVQAGILK' A
#
# COMPACT_ATOMS: atom_id res chain seq x y z
N MET A 1 27.91 0.07 -12.63
CA MET A 1 26.62 0.82 -12.60
C MET A 1 25.35 -0.03 -12.81
N LYS A 2 25.36 -1.12 -13.58
CA LYS A 2 24.15 -1.91 -13.95
C LYS A 2 23.40 -2.50 -12.73
N GLY A 3 24.12 -3.07 -11.76
CA GLY A 3 23.53 -3.64 -10.54
C GLY A 3 22.86 -2.62 -9.61
N LEU A 4 23.41 -1.40 -9.54
CA LEU A 4 22.86 -0.32 -8.72
C LEU A 4 21.49 0.15 -9.23
N LYS A 5 21.33 0.28 -10.56
CA LYS A 5 20.04 0.64 -11.18
C LYS A 5 18.97 -0.41 -10.87
N LYS A 6 19.27 -1.71 -11.05
CA LYS A 6 18.36 -2.82 -10.70
C LYS A 6 17.99 -2.84 -9.22
N ARG A 7 18.92 -2.51 -8.32
CA ARG A 7 18.65 -2.38 -6.88
C ARG A 7 17.70 -1.22 -6.56
N LYS A 8 17.90 -0.04 -7.18
CA LYS A 8 17.02 1.13 -7.00
C LYS A 8 15.60 0.86 -7.48
N MET A 9 15.45 0.21 -8.64
CA MET A 9 14.14 -0.18 -9.18
C MET A 9 13.41 -1.14 -8.23
N ARG A 10 14.06 -2.21 -7.78
CA ARG A 10 13.45 -3.17 -6.83
C ARG A 10 13.01 -2.48 -5.53
N LYS A 11 13.82 -1.56 -5.00
CA LYS A 11 13.44 -0.76 -3.82
C LYS A 11 12.23 0.14 -4.08
N ALA A 12 12.12 0.76 -5.24
CA ALA A 12 10.97 1.59 -5.59
C ALA A 12 9.68 0.76 -5.68
N ILE A 13 9.73 -0.40 -6.33
CA ILE A 13 8.60 -1.33 -6.44
C ILE A 13 8.16 -1.80 -5.04
N ALA A 14 9.10 -2.23 -4.18
CA ALA A 14 8.77 -2.68 -2.83
C ALA A 14 8.13 -1.58 -1.97
N ARG A 15 8.56 -0.32 -2.11
CA ARG A 15 7.93 0.81 -1.41
C ARG A 15 6.52 1.09 -1.92
N ARG A 16 6.31 1.03 -3.24
CA ARG A 16 4.99 1.22 -3.86
C ARG A 16 4.01 0.12 -3.47
N ALA A 17 4.48 -1.13 -3.37
CA ALA A 17 3.67 -2.24 -2.88
C ALA A 17 3.19 -1.97 -1.44
N LYS A 18 4.11 -1.60 -0.53
CA LYS A 18 3.76 -1.25 0.85
C LYS A 18 2.74 -0.10 0.96
N SER A 19 2.88 0.95 0.14
CA SER A 19 1.92 2.06 0.16
C SER A 19 0.55 1.63 -0.38
N VAL A 20 0.51 0.78 -1.40
CA VAL A 20 -0.75 0.23 -1.94
C VAL A 20 -1.41 -0.70 -0.94
N ASP A 21 -0.65 -1.56 -0.25
CA ASP A 21 -1.18 -2.43 0.80
C ASP A 21 -1.73 -1.63 1.97
N LYS A 22 -1.02 -0.56 2.38
CA LYS A 22 -1.51 0.36 3.42
C LYS A 22 -2.81 1.05 3.00
N TYR A 23 -2.87 1.57 1.77
CA TYR A 23 -4.08 2.19 1.23
C TYR A 23 -5.25 1.20 1.15
N ARG A 24 -4.98 -0.04 0.74
CA ARG A 24 -5.98 -1.12 0.71
C ARG A 24 -6.47 -1.50 2.11
N LEU A 25 -5.57 -1.57 3.09
CA LEU A 25 -5.90 -1.86 4.48
C LEU A 25 -6.78 -0.74 5.06
N GLU A 26 -6.38 0.52 4.88
CA GLU A 26 -7.16 1.70 5.33
C GLU A 26 -8.54 1.74 4.69
N ASN A 27 -8.64 1.51 3.38
CA ASN A 27 -9.93 1.42 2.69
C ASN A 27 -10.75 0.22 3.13
N ALA A 28 -10.13 -0.95 3.35
CA ALA A 28 -10.84 -2.14 3.81
C ALA A 28 -11.42 -1.93 5.20
N TRP A 29 -10.63 -1.38 6.14
CA TRP A 29 -11.12 -0.99 7.45
C TRP A 29 -12.25 0.03 7.35
N ARG A 30 -12.06 1.11 6.58
CA ARG A 30 -13.10 2.12 6.41
C ARG A 30 -14.38 1.54 5.82
N ASN A 31 -14.28 0.66 4.82
CA ASN A 31 -15.45 -0.01 4.25
C ASN A 31 -16.14 -0.91 5.27
N ILE A 32 -15.40 -1.67 6.09
CA ILE A 32 -15.98 -2.49 7.16
C ILE A 32 -16.67 -1.61 8.21
N PHE A 33 -16.04 -0.53 8.66
CA PHE A 33 -16.60 0.36 9.68
C PHE A 33 -17.80 1.19 9.19
N VAL A 34 -17.79 1.62 7.92
CA VAL A 34 -18.93 2.29 7.29
C VAL A 34 -20.07 1.30 7.04
N GLN A 35 -19.77 0.10 6.54
CA GLN A 35 -20.79 -0.95 6.33
C GLN A 35 -21.40 -1.42 7.65
N ALA A 36 -20.60 -1.48 8.73
CA ALA A 36 -21.09 -1.77 10.06
C ALA A 36 -21.89 -0.61 10.69
N GLY A 37 -21.99 0.55 10.01
CA GLY A 37 -22.71 1.73 10.50
C GLY A 37 -22.05 2.40 11.71
N ILE A 38 -20.80 2.03 12.02
CA ILE A 38 -20.04 2.56 13.16
C ILE A 38 -19.46 3.93 12.81
N LEU A 39 -18.99 4.09 11.57
CA LEU A 39 -18.58 5.37 10.99
C LEU A 39 -19.70 5.89 10.09
N LYS A 40 -20.12 7.14 10.33
CA LYS A 40 -21.16 7.85 9.58
C LYS A 40 -20.60 8.48 8.29
#